data_AF-A0A0K2V2Q0-F1
#
_entry.id   AF-A0A0K2V2Q0-F1
#
_cell.length_a   1.000
_cell.length_b   1.000
_cell.length_c   1.000
_cell.angle_alpha   90.00
_cell.angle_beta   90.00
_cell.angle_gamma   90.00
#
_symmetry.space_group_name_H-M   'P 1'
#
loop_
_entity.id
_entity.type
_entity.pdbx_description
1 polymer ?
#
loop_
_entity_poly.entity_id
_entity_poly.type
_entity_poly.pdbx_seq_one_letter_code
_entity_poly.pdbx_strand_id
1 'polypeptide(L)'
;DEKNQLLISCLWLNLVWNDYNLIWNKSEYGNVDAVRIHPRKIWTPDLLMYNSADEKFDGTFQTNVVVNHEGNCLYVPPGIFKSTCKIDITWFPFDDQKCELKFGSWTYSGWKLDLTLKDEGKGGDISSFIPNGEWDLIGVPGTRHELFYECCPEPYVDITFTIHIRRRTLYYFFNLIVPCVLISSMALLGFTLPPDSGEKLTLDVTVLLSLTMFLNTV
;
A
#
# COMPACT_ATOMS: atom_id res chain seq x y z
N ASP A 1 6.50 7.00 0.96
CA ASP A 1 7.36 8.09 0.49
C ASP A 1 6.46 9.21 0.01
N GLU A 2 6.28 10.21 0.86
CA GLU A 2 5.39 11.34 0.66
C GLU A 2 5.86 12.22 -0.50
N LYS A 3 7.18 12.41 -0.62
CA LYS A 3 7.78 13.27 -1.65
C LYS A 3 7.60 12.67 -3.04
N ASN A 4 7.82 11.37 -3.16
CA ASN A 4 7.67 10.66 -4.43
C ASN A 4 6.24 10.13 -4.68
N GLN A 5 5.32 10.30 -3.72
CA GLN A 5 3.93 9.81 -3.79
C GLN A 5 3.85 8.29 -4.03
N LEU A 6 4.68 7.53 -3.31
CA LEU A 6 4.79 6.08 -3.45
C LEU A 6 4.45 5.37 -2.14
N LEU A 7 3.70 4.28 -2.25
CA LEU A 7 3.49 3.31 -1.19
C LEU A 7 4.20 2.00 -1.55
N ILE A 8 5.04 1.51 -0.64
CA ILE A 8 5.73 0.23 -0.77
C ILE A 8 5.15 -0.72 0.29
N SER A 9 4.61 -1.85 -0.15
CA SER A 9 3.98 -2.84 0.72
C SER A 9 4.44 -4.26 0.38
N CYS A 10 4.69 -5.07 1.40
CA CYS A 10 4.91 -6.50 1.26
C CYS A 10 3.56 -7.21 1.40
N LEU A 11 3.11 -7.91 0.36
CA LEU A 11 1.78 -8.53 0.29
C LEU A 11 1.90 -9.96 -0.20
N TRP A 12 0.96 -10.81 0.21
CA TRP A 12 0.82 -12.17 -0.32
C TRP A 12 -0.48 -12.24 -1.11
N LEU A 13 -0.41 -12.59 -2.39
CA LEU A 13 -1.61 -12.72 -3.22
C LEU A 13 -2.19 -14.12 -3.02
N ASN A 14 -3.35 -14.24 -2.39
CA ASN A 14 -4.01 -15.52 -2.20
C ASN A 14 -4.95 -15.82 -3.36
N LEU A 15 -4.48 -16.63 -4.31
CA LEU A 15 -5.20 -16.97 -5.53
C LEU A 15 -5.70 -18.41 -5.47
N VAL A 16 -6.99 -18.60 -5.75
CA VAL A 16 -7.63 -19.90 -5.77
C VAL A 16 -8.44 -20.04 -7.06
N TRP A 17 -8.25 -21.14 -7.77
CA TRP A 17 -9.06 -21.50 -8.94
C TRP A 17 -9.21 -23.03 -9.02
N ASN A 18 -10.10 -23.50 -9.89
CA ASN A 18 -10.27 -24.92 -10.18
C ASN A 18 -9.82 -25.22 -11.62
N ASP A 19 -9.06 -26.29 -11.82
CA ASP A 19 -8.62 -26.78 -13.13
C ASP A 19 -9.04 -28.24 -13.31
N TYR A 20 -9.96 -28.47 -14.25
CA TYR A 20 -10.53 -29.78 -14.53
C TYR A 20 -9.50 -30.77 -15.12
N ASN A 21 -8.38 -30.30 -15.67
CA ASN A 21 -7.33 -31.17 -16.20
C ASN A 21 -6.40 -31.72 -15.11
N LEU A 22 -6.47 -31.18 -13.89
CA LEU A 22 -5.60 -31.54 -12.77
C LEU A 22 -6.32 -32.37 -11.71
N ILE A 23 -7.37 -33.09 -12.09
CA ILE A 23 -8.15 -33.98 -11.22
C ILE A 23 -7.57 -35.39 -11.27
N TRP A 24 -7.40 -36.05 -10.12
CA TRP A 24 -7.03 -37.46 -10.06
C TRP A 24 -7.73 -38.20 -8.93
N ASN A 25 -7.82 -39.53 -9.06
CA ASN A 25 -8.38 -40.38 -8.01
C ASN A 25 -7.28 -40.78 -7.01
N LYS A 26 -7.42 -40.38 -5.74
CA LYS A 26 -6.44 -40.67 -4.68
C LYS A 26 -6.09 -42.15 -4.58
N SER A 27 -7.08 -43.04 -4.72
CA SER A 27 -6.89 -44.49 -4.55
C SER A 27 -5.93 -45.09 -5.59
N GLU A 28 -5.82 -44.47 -6.77
CA GLU A 28 -4.95 -44.92 -7.86
C GLU A 28 -3.49 -44.46 -7.68
N TYR A 29 -3.27 -43.44 -6.83
CA TYR A 29 -1.97 -42.80 -6.63
C TYR A 29 -1.52 -42.85 -5.16
N GLY A 30 -1.80 -43.95 -4.46
CA GLY A 30 -1.30 -44.15 -3.09
C GLY A 30 -1.87 -43.18 -2.05
N ASN A 31 -3.12 -42.77 -2.21
CA ASN A 31 -3.82 -41.80 -1.37
C ASN A 31 -3.21 -40.38 -1.35
N VAL A 32 -2.47 -40.01 -2.41
CA VAL A 32 -1.93 -38.65 -2.55
C VAL A 32 -3.06 -37.64 -2.73
N ASP A 33 -3.21 -36.75 -1.75
CA ASP A 33 -4.26 -35.73 -1.70
C ASP A 33 -3.89 -34.44 -2.44
N ALA A 34 -2.62 -34.01 -2.36
CA ALA A 34 -2.16 -32.77 -2.95
C ALA A 34 -0.71 -32.84 -3.40
N VAL A 35 -0.42 -32.20 -4.53
CA VAL A 35 0.91 -32.09 -5.13
C VAL A 35 1.34 -30.62 -5.21
N ARG A 36 2.65 -30.38 -5.24
CA ARG A 36 3.22 -29.03 -5.39
C ARG A 36 3.86 -28.92 -6.76
N ILE A 37 3.32 -28.07 -7.61
CA ILE A 37 3.75 -27.93 -9.01
C ILE A 37 4.28 -26.51 -9.22
N HIS A 38 5.39 -26.39 -9.94
CA HIS A 38 5.95 -25.09 -10.29
C HIS A 38 4.98 -24.34 -11.23
N PRO A 39 4.71 -23.03 -11.03
CA PRO A 39 3.68 -22.28 -11.76
C PRO A 39 3.92 -22.27 -13.27
N ARG A 40 5.18 -22.35 -13.73
CA ARG A 40 5.53 -22.45 -15.15
C ARG A 40 5.05 -23.74 -15.85
N LYS A 41 4.62 -24.77 -15.12
CA LYS A 41 4.18 -26.07 -15.68
C LYS A 41 2.67 -26.18 -15.84
N ILE A 42 1.91 -25.26 -15.26
CA ILE A 42 0.46 -25.24 -15.30
C ILE A 42 -0.02 -23.84 -15.67
N TRP A 43 -1.30 -23.71 -16.01
CA TRP A 43 -1.88 -22.40 -16.21
C TRP A 43 -2.01 -21.67 -14.88
N THR A 44 -1.69 -20.38 -14.86
CA THR A 44 -1.90 -19.46 -13.73
C THR A 44 -2.51 -18.16 -14.25
N PRO A 45 -3.44 -17.50 -13.51
CA PRO A 45 -4.01 -16.23 -13.94
C PRO A 45 -2.94 -15.13 -13.99
N ASP A 46 -3.06 -14.22 -14.95
CA ASP A 46 -2.16 -13.09 -15.21
C ASP A 46 -2.55 -11.84 -14.41
N LEU A 47 -2.59 -11.98 -13.09
CA LEU A 47 -2.93 -10.87 -12.18
C LEU A 47 -1.77 -9.89 -12.03
N LEU A 48 -2.02 -8.64 -12.41
CA LEU A 48 -1.05 -7.54 -12.32
C LEU A 48 -1.66 -6.34 -11.60
N MET A 49 -0.79 -5.48 -11.06
CA MET A 49 -1.20 -4.24 -10.40
C MET A 49 -1.17 -3.08 -11.39
N TYR A 50 -2.32 -2.50 -11.72
CA TYR A 50 -2.44 -1.47 -12.75
C TYR A 50 -1.73 -0.16 -12.38
N ASN A 51 -1.80 0.24 -11.11
CA ASN A 51 -1.19 1.47 -10.63
C ASN A 51 0.23 1.26 -10.04
N SER A 52 0.97 0.29 -10.60
CA SER A 52 2.36 0.02 -10.24
C SER A 52 3.28 1.17 -10.62
N ALA A 53 4.16 1.52 -9.69
CA ALA A 53 5.25 2.48 -9.85
C ALA A 53 6.63 1.80 -9.88
N ASP A 54 6.67 0.46 -9.83
CA ASP A 54 7.92 -0.29 -9.94
C ASP A 54 8.32 -0.46 -11.42
N GLU A 55 9.62 -0.39 -11.70
CA GLU A 55 10.17 -0.72 -13.02
C GLU A 55 9.89 -2.17 -13.39
N LYS A 56 9.86 -3.06 -12.38
CA LYS A 56 9.42 -4.44 -12.53
C LYS A 56 7.92 -4.50 -12.26
N PHE A 57 7.13 -4.47 -13.32
CA PHE A 57 5.66 -4.47 -13.23
C PHE A 57 5.11 -5.70 -12.49
N ASP A 58 5.78 -6.85 -12.60
CA ASP A 58 5.54 -8.02 -11.75
C ASP A 58 6.43 -7.98 -10.50
N GLY A 59 5.81 -7.68 -9.35
CA GLY A 59 6.45 -7.63 -8.04
C GLY A 59 6.45 -8.96 -7.28
N THR A 60 5.94 -10.04 -7.87
CA THR A 60 5.76 -11.33 -7.18
C THR A 60 7.00 -12.23 -7.27
N PHE A 61 7.23 -13.01 -6.21
CA PHE A 61 8.21 -14.08 -6.18
C PHE A 61 7.53 -15.43 -6.46
N GLN A 62 7.95 -16.11 -7.53
CA GLN A 62 7.33 -17.37 -7.95
C GLN A 62 7.53 -18.47 -6.90
N THR A 63 6.44 -18.88 -6.24
CA THR A 63 6.36 -20.06 -5.37
C THR A 63 5.70 -21.23 -6.11
N ASN A 64 5.67 -22.43 -5.51
CA ASN A 64 4.92 -23.55 -6.08
C ASN A 64 3.41 -23.40 -5.83
N VAL A 65 2.60 -23.85 -6.77
CA VAL A 65 1.15 -23.98 -6.65
C VAL A 65 0.84 -25.30 -5.95
N VAL A 66 -0.04 -25.27 -4.95
CA VAL A 66 -0.56 -26.47 -4.29
C VAL A 66 -1.84 -26.87 -5.02
N VAL A 67 -1.83 -28.04 -5.64
CA VAL A 67 -2.98 -28.58 -6.37
C VAL A 67 -3.54 -29.76 -5.58
N ASN A 68 -4.84 -29.75 -5.30
CA ASN A 68 -5.53 -30.88 -4.67
C ASN A 68 -6.06 -31.86 -5.73
N HIS A 69 -6.40 -33.07 -5.30
CA HIS A 69 -6.91 -34.12 -6.19
C HIS A 69 -8.25 -33.79 -6.89
N GLU A 70 -9.00 -32.80 -6.39
CA GLU A 70 -10.26 -32.30 -6.97
C GLU A 70 -10.02 -31.22 -8.03
N GLY A 71 -8.75 -30.89 -8.33
CA GLY A 71 -8.37 -29.86 -9.30
C GLY A 71 -8.34 -28.44 -8.73
N ASN A 72 -8.58 -28.24 -7.43
CA ASN A 72 -8.43 -26.94 -6.78
C ASN A 72 -6.95 -26.58 -6.65
N CYS A 73 -6.59 -25.43 -7.22
CA CYS A 73 -5.27 -24.85 -7.21
C CYS A 73 -5.22 -23.69 -6.22
N LEU A 74 -4.29 -23.74 -5.28
CA LEU A 74 -3.97 -22.66 -4.35
C LEU A 74 -2.58 -22.12 -4.69
N TYR A 75 -2.51 -20.84 -5.03
CA TYR A 75 -1.26 -20.14 -5.31
C TYR A 75 -1.12 -18.91 -4.42
N VAL A 76 -0.04 -18.86 -3.64
CA VAL A 76 0.23 -17.77 -2.70
C VAL A 76 1.65 -17.24 -2.91
N PRO A 77 1.91 -16.47 -3.98
CA PRO A 77 3.19 -15.81 -4.15
C PRO A 77 3.29 -14.58 -3.22
N PRO A 78 4.39 -14.43 -2.45
CA PRO A 78 4.70 -13.17 -1.80
C PRO A 78 5.24 -12.18 -2.83
N GLY A 79 5.04 -10.88 -2.60
CA GLY A 79 5.55 -9.85 -3.49
C GLY A 79 5.78 -8.53 -2.77
N ILE A 80 6.70 -7.73 -3.32
CA ILE A 80 6.90 -6.34 -2.91
C ILE A 80 6.24 -5.47 -3.97
N PHE A 81 5.17 -4.80 -3.58
CA PHE A 81 4.39 -3.96 -4.48
C PHE A 81 4.70 -2.50 -4.20
N LYS A 82 5.08 -1.77 -5.25
CA LYS A 82 5.22 -0.30 -5.22
C LYS A 82 4.08 0.31 -6.02
N SER A 83 3.20 1.02 -5.34
CA SER A 83 2.05 1.67 -5.96
C SER A 83 2.19 3.19 -5.94
N THR A 84 1.59 3.83 -6.95
CA THR A 84 1.35 5.27 -6.90
C THR A 84 0.24 5.56 -5.90
N CYS A 85 0.50 6.48 -4.98
CA CYS A 85 -0.47 6.92 -3.99
C CYS A 85 -0.39 8.43 -3.81
N LYS A 86 -1.49 9.12 -4.10
CA LYS A 86 -1.60 10.56 -3.91
C LYS A 86 -1.70 10.86 -2.41
N ILE A 87 -0.65 11.43 -1.85
CA ILE A 87 -0.59 11.84 -0.45
C ILE A 87 -1.11 13.26 -0.29
N ASP A 88 -2.03 13.47 0.66
CA ASP A 88 -2.53 14.80 1.03
C ASP A 88 -1.96 15.23 2.38
N ILE A 89 -1.10 16.26 2.37
CA ILE A 89 -0.38 16.75 3.56
C ILE A 89 -1.04 17.99 4.20
N THR A 90 -2.28 18.32 3.82
CA THR A 90 -2.97 19.54 4.31
C THR A 90 -3.02 19.64 5.84
N TRP A 91 -3.19 18.51 6.52
CA TRP A 91 -3.33 18.45 7.99
C TRP A 91 -2.11 17.85 8.70
N PHE A 92 -0.94 17.88 8.07
CA PHE A 92 0.27 17.31 8.65
C PHE A 92 0.56 17.84 10.07
N PRO A 93 0.93 16.98 11.05
CA PRO A 93 1.09 15.53 10.98
C PRO A 93 -0.17 14.73 11.38
N PHE A 94 -1.34 15.38 11.49
CA PHE A 94 -2.62 14.79 11.88
C PHE A 94 -3.41 14.32 10.64
N ASP A 95 -2.74 13.60 9.75
CA ASP A 95 -3.25 13.19 8.45
C ASP A 95 -3.62 11.69 8.38
N ASP A 96 -4.69 11.41 7.63
CA ASP A 96 -5.10 10.08 7.21
C ASP A 96 -4.84 9.93 5.70
N GLN A 97 -4.20 8.83 5.30
CA GLN A 97 -3.88 8.55 3.91
C GLN A 97 -4.64 7.31 3.42
N LYS A 98 -5.12 7.39 2.17
CA LYS A 98 -5.83 6.30 1.48
C LYS A 98 -5.11 5.98 0.19
N CYS A 99 -4.44 4.84 0.15
CA CYS A 99 -3.70 4.37 -1.01
C CYS A 99 -4.41 3.18 -1.64
N GLU A 100 -4.71 3.27 -2.93
CA GLU A 100 -5.36 2.18 -3.67
C GLU A 100 -4.33 1.23 -4.26
N LEU A 101 -4.62 -0.07 -4.24
CA LEU A 101 -3.90 -1.11 -4.96
C LEU A 101 -4.90 -1.80 -5.89
N LYS A 102 -4.75 -1.59 -7.19
CA LYS A 102 -5.69 -2.11 -8.21
C LYS A 102 -5.12 -3.35 -8.86
N PHE A 103 -5.70 -4.52 -8.57
CA PHE A 103 -5.32 -5.79 -9.16
C PHE A 103 -6.36 -6.24 -10.18
N GLY A 104 -5.90 -6.66 -11.35
CA GLY A 104 -6.77 -7.17 -12.41
C GLY A 104 -6.01 -8.08 -13.36
N SER A 105 -6.75 -8.85 -14.15
CA SER A 105 -6.15 -9.58 -15.28
C SER A 105 -5.72 -8.58 -16.34
N TRP A 106 -4.60 -8.83 -17.00
CA TRP A 106 -4.12 -7.96 -18.08
C TRP A 106 -4.72 -8.33 -19.43
N THR A 107 -4.87 -9.63 -19.71
CA THR A 107 -5.25 -10.13 -21.04
C THR A 107 -6.65 -10.74 -21.11
N TYR A 108 -7.21 -11.20 -19.99
CA TYR A 108 -8.55 -11.80 -19.98
C TYR A 108 -9.60 -10.75 -19.64
N SER A 109 -10.71 -10.76 -20.39
CA SER A 109 -11.91 -10.03 -20.03
C SER A 109 -12.70 -10.77 -18.95
N GLY A 110 -13.64 -10.08 -18.31
CA GLY A 110 -14.54 -10.60 -17.28
C GLY A 110 -15.39 -11.78 -17.75
N TRP A 111 -15.59 -11.97 -19.06
CA TRP A 111 -16.27 -13.14 -19.61
C TRP A 111 -15.43 -14.42 -19.54
N LYS A 112 -14.10 -14.30 -19.48
CA LYS A 112 -13.18 -15.45 -19.44
C LYS A 112 -12.61 -15.67 -18.05
N LEU A 113 -12.35 -14.58 -17.32
CA LEU A 113 -11.76 -14.59 -16.00
C LEU A 113 -12.53 -13.62 -15.11
N ASP A 114 -13.36 -14.16 -14.24
CA ASP A 114 -14.09 -13.38 -13.24
C ASP A 114 -13.34 -13.40 -11.90
N LEU A 115 -12.98 -12.21 -11.43
CA LEU A 115 -12.29 -12.04 -10.15
C LEU A 115 -13.30 -11.77 -9.04
N THR A 116 -13.24 -12.60 -8.00
CA THR A 116 -14.09 -12.49 -6.81
C THR A 116 -13.22 -12.38 -5.55
N LEU A 117 -13.65 -11.55 -4.60
CA LEU A 117 -13.05 -11.50 -3.27
C LEU A 117 -13.38 -12.80 -2.53
N LYS A 118 -12.38 -13.38 -1.84
CA LYS A 118 -12.55 -14.62 -1.07
C LYS A 118 -13.60 -14.47 0.04
N ASP A 119 -13.64 -13.31 0.69
CA ASP A 119 -14.63 -12.95 1.68
C ASP A 119 -15.41 -11.73 1.17
N GLU A 120 -16.61 -11.96 0.64
CA GLU A 120 -17.48 -10.88 0.15
C GLU A 120 -17.76 -9.86 1.26
N GLY A 121 -17.29 -8.62 1.05
CA GLY A 121 -17.43 -7.52 2.01
C GLY A 121 -16.35 -7.43 3.08
N LYS A 122 -15.35 -8.32 3.11
CA LYS A 122 -14.14 -8.14 3.91
C LYS A 122 -12.97 -7.68 3.06
N GLY A 123 -12.10 -6.92 3.70
CA GLY A 123 -10.88 -6.40 3.11
C GLY A 123 -9.74 -7.42 3.02
N GLY A 124 -8.53 -6.91 2.78
CA GLY A 124 -7.32 -7.71 2.88
C GLY A 124 -7.14 -8.29 4.29
N ASP A 125 -6.56 -9.49 4.35
CA ASP A 125 -6.22 -10.13 5.63
C ASP A 125 -5.08 -9.38 6.32
N ILE A 126 -5.35 -8.89 7.52
CA ILE A 126 -4.41 -8.14 8.36
C ILE A 126 -3.90 -8.96 9.55
N SER A 127 -4.25 -10.25 9.64
CA SER A 127 -3.88 -11.11 10.78
C SER A 127 -2.37 -11.22 11.00
N SER A 128 -1.60 -11.17 9.91
CA SER A 128 -0.13 -11.25 9.92
C SER A 128 0.53 -9.88 9.73
N PHE A 129 -0.19 -8.78 9.93
CA PHE A 129 0.35 -7.44 9.77
C PHE A 129 1.39 -7.12 10.84
N ILE A 130 2.56 -6.63 10.39
CA ILE A 130 3.63 -6.16 11.27
C ILE A 130 3.46 -4.64 11.45
N PRO A 131 3.25 -4.15 12.69
CA PRO A 131 3.01 -2.73 12.91
C PRO A 131 4.23 -1.88 12.53
N ASN A 132 3.95 -0.71 11.98
CA ASN A 132 4.95 0.29 11.60
C ASN A 132 5.11 1.34 12.72
N GLY A 133 6.32 1.87 12.91
CA GLY A 133 6.60 2.89 13.94
C GLY A 133 6.09 4.30 13.61
N GLU A 134 5.79 4.56 12.34
CA GLU A 134 5.36 5.85 11.81
C GLU A 134 3.87 5.87 11.43
N TRP A 135 3.31 4.71 11.03
CA TRP A 135 1.94 4.61 10.52
C TRP A 135 1.12 3.56 11.27
N ASP A 136 -0.11 3.92 11.61
CA ASP A 136 -1.14 3.03 12.12
C ASP A 136 -2.03 2.56 10.97
N LEU A 137 -2.16 1.25 10.80
CA LEU A 137 -3.07 0.66 9.82
C LEU A 137 -4.49 0.66 10.39
N ILE A 138 -5.38 1.46 9.80
CA ILE A 138 -6.79 1.52 10.19
C ILE A 138 -7.56 0.36 9.55
N GLY A 139 -7.26 0.04 8.29
CA GLY A 139 -7.91 -1.07 7.60
C GLY A 139 -7.54 -1.15 6.12
N VAL A 140 -7.94 -2.25 5.48
CA VAL A 140 -7.66 -2.52 4.05
C VAL A 140 -8.94 -2.99 3.34
N PRO A 141 -10.02 -2.20 3.25
CA PRO A 141 -11.23 -2.62 2.54
C PRO A 141 -10.93 -2.99 1.08
N GLY A 142 -11.59 -4.04 0.60
CA GLY A 142 -11.52 -4.52 -0.78
C GLY A 142 -12.83 -4.23 -1.50
N THR A 143 -12.73 -3.76 -2.74
CA THR A 143 -13.87 -3.43 -3.59
C THR A 143 -13.68 -4.07 -4.96
N ARG A 144 -14.73 -4.71 -5.48
CA ARG A 144 -14.75 -5.25 -6.85
C ARG A 144 -15.35 -4.19 -7.76
N HIS A 145 -14.70 -3.93 -8.88
CA HIS A 145 -15.21 -3.09 -9.95
C HIS A 145 -15.31 -3.89 -11.25
N GLU A 146 -16.31 -3.55 -12.05
CA GLU A 146 -16.49 -4.08 -13.39
C GLU A 146 -16.60 -2.89 -14.33
N LEU A 147 -15.61 -2.73 -15.18
CA LEU A 147 -15.41 -1.57 -16.02
C LEU A 147 -15.54 -1.96 -17.50
N PHE A 148 -16.23 -1.13 -18.27
CA PHE A 148 -16.26 -1.21 -19.72
C PHE A 148 -15.35 -0.12 -20.27
N TYR A 149 -14.27 -0.53 -20.95
CA TYR A 149 -13.33 0.41 -21.55
C TYR A 149 -13.77 0.79 -22.96
N GLU A 150 -13.47 2.02 -23.40
CA GLU A 150 -13.84 2.48 -24.75
C GLU A 150 -13.21 1.65 -25.89
N CYS A 151 -12.11 0.96 -25.62
CA CYS A 151 -11.45 0.12 -26.61
C CYS A 151 -12.21 -1.17 -26.94
N CYS A 152 -13.04 -1.68 -26.01
CA CYS A 152 -13.53 -3.06 -26.05
C CYS A 152 -14.97 -3.18 -25.53
N PRO A 153 -15.84 -4.00 -26.16
CA PRO A 153 -17.21 -4.22 -25.69
C PRO A 153 -17.29 -5.13 -24.46
N GLU A 154 -16.21 -5.86 -24.12
CA GLU A 154 -16.20 -6.76 -22.97
C GLU A 154 -15.90 -6.02 -21.65
N PRO A 155 -16.48 -6.48 -20.52
CA PRO A 155 -16.12 -5.96 -19.21
C PRO A 155 -14.73 -6.42 -18.80
N TYR A 156 -14.03 -5.60 -18.03
CA TYR A 156 -12.81 -5.93 -17.34
C TYR A 156 -13.04 -5.78 -15.84
N VAL A 157 -12.67 -6.82 -15.08
CA VAL A 157 -12.88 -6.88 -13.64
C VAL A 157 -11.57 -6.55 -12.94
N ASP A 158 -11.64 -5.64 -11.97
CA ASP A 158 -10.56 -5.36 -11.04
C ASP A 158 -11.01 -5.47 -9.59
N ILE A 159 -10.07 -5.80 -8.72
CA ILE A 159 -10.22 -5.73 -7.27
C ILE A 159 -9.29 -4.64 -6.78
N THR A 160 -9.87 -3.60 -6.21
CA THR A 160 -9.16 -2.49 -5.60
C THR A 160 -9.16 -2.63 -4.09
N PHE A 161 -7.96 -2.77 -3.50
CA PHE A 161 -7.74 -2.70 -2.05
C PHE A 161 -7.31 -1.30 -1.65
N THR A 162 -8.03 -0.67 -0.73
CA THR A 162 -7.67 0.66 -0.21
C THR A 162 -6.95 0.51 1.13
N ILE A 163 -5.64 0.70 1.16
CA ILE A 163 -4.86 0.77 2.38
C ILE A 163 -5.14 2.12 3.06
N HIS A 164 -5.80 2.06 4.22
CA HIS A 164 -6.10 3.21 5.05
C HIS A 164 -5.14 3.27 6.23
N ILE A 165 -4.26 4.27 6.23
CA ILE A 165 -3.22 4.46 7.25
C ILE A 165 -3.32 5.85 7.88
N ARG A 166 -2.96 5.94 9.15
CA ARG A 166 -2.91 7.19 9.93
C ARG A 166 -1.51 7.43 10.46
N ARG A 167 -1.03 8.66 10.37
CA ARG A 167 0.32 9.01 10.86
C ARG A 167 0.36 9.03 12.39
N ARG A 168 1.43 8.48 12.96
CA ARG A 168 1.75 8.61 14.38
C ARG A 168 2.33 10.00 14.64
N THR A 169 1.56 10.82 15.33
CA THR A 169 1.81 12.27 15.41
C THR A 169 2.89 12.67 16.43
N LEU A 170 3.16 11.81 17.42
CA LEU A 170 4.01 12.15 18.57
C LEU A 170 5.42 12.60 18.18
N TYR A 171 6.06 11.91 17.24
CA TYR A 171 7.41 12.25 16.78
C TYR A 171 7.46 13.66 16.18
N TYR A 172 6.54 13.96 15.27
CA TYR A 172 6.45 15.26 14.59
C TYR A 172 5.99 16.37 15.55
N PHE A 173 5.13 16.06 16.50
CA PHE A 173 4.70 17.01 17.51
C PHE A 173 5.88 17.52 18.35
N PHE A 174 6.69 16.62 18.92
CA PHE A 174 7.82 17.02 19.76
C PHE A 174 8.99 17.61 18.97
N ASN A 175 9.26 17.13 17.76
CA ASN A 175 10.45 17.53 17.00
C ASN A 175 10.22 18.66 15.98
N LEU A 176 8.97 18.92 15.55
CA LEU A 176 8.64 20.01 14.63
C LEU A 176 7.74 21.08 15.28
N ILE A 177 6.59 20.67 15.83
CA ILE A 177 5.59 21.63 16.32
C ILE A 177 6.10 22.39 17.55
N VAL A 178 6.62 21.69 18.57
CA VAL A 178 7.10 22.32 19.81
C VAL A 178 8.23 23.33 19.55
N PRO A 179 9.31 23.01 18.79
CA PRO A 179 10.34 23.99 18.45
C PRO A 179 9.81 25.19 17.67
N CYS A 180 8.90 24.99 16.72
CA CYS A 180 8.31 26.08 15.94
C CYS A 180 7.51 27.06 16.81
N VAL A 181 6.72 26.53 17.77
CA VAL A 181 5.99 27.35 18.74
C VAL A 181 6.95 28.11 19.66
N LEU A 182 8.03 27.47 20.12
CA LEU A 182 9.05 28.11 20.95
C LEU A 182 9.74 29.26 20.20
N ILE A 183 10.19 29.04 18.96
CA ILE A 183 10.83 30.08 18.13
C ILE A 183 9.85 31.23 17.85
N SER A 184 8.59 30.92 17.54
CA SER A 184 7.55 31.94 17.33
C SER A 184 7.28 32.76 18.60
N SER A 185 7.34 32.13 19.77
CA SER A 185 7.21 32.84 21.05
C SER A 185 8.40 33.75 21.34
N MET A 186 9.62 33.35 20.93
CA MET A 186 10.82 34.20 21.05
C MET A 186 10.73 35.45 20.18
N ALA A 187 10.10 35.36 19.00
CA ALA A 187 9.81 36.52 18.15
C ALA A 187 8.95 37.57 18.88
N LEU A 188 7.93 37.13 19.62
CA LEU A 188 7.08 38.01 20.41
C LEU A 188 7.84 38.67 21.58
N LEU A 189 8.74 37.92 22.22
CA LEU A 189 9.59 38.45 23.29
C LEU A 189 10.53 39.57 22.80
N GLY A 190 10.96 39.53 21.54
CA GLY A 190 11.78 40.60 20.95
C GLY A 190 11.13 41.98 21.00
N PHE A 191 9.79 42.07 20.95
CA PHE A 191 9.08 43.35 21.12
C PHE A 191 9.12 43.89 22.54
N THR A 192 9.26 43.02 23.54
CA THR A 192 9.33 43.42 24.97
C THR A 192 10.71 43.88 25.41
N LEU A 193 11.76 43.57 24.63
CA LEU A 193 13.13 43.94 24.96
C LEU A 193 13.36 45.45 24.73
N PRO A 194 13.83 46.20 25.73
CA PRO A 194 14.11 47.63 25.59
C PRO A 194 15.26 47.86 24.59
N PRO A 195 15.19 48.93 23.78
CA PRO A 195 16.20 49.22 22.75
C PRO A 195 17.59 49.48 23.33
N ASP A 196 17.66 49.93 24.59
CA ASP A 196 18.92 50.20 25.30
C ASP A 196 19.75 48.94 25.58
N SER A 197 19.16 47.75 25.41
CA SER A 197 19.85 46.46 25.64
C SER A 197 20.87 46.10 24.56
N GLY A 198 20.82 46.70 23.37
CA GLY A 198 21.71 46.39 22.24
C GLY A 198 21.48 45.02 21.56
N GLU A 199 20.89 44.05 22.26
CA GLU A 199 20.73 42.66 21.79
C GLU A 199 19.46 42.39 20.96
N LYS A 200 18.59 43.40 20.79
CA LYS A 200 17.31 43.25 20.09
C LYS A 200 17.48 42.77 18.64
N LEU A 201 18.41 43.39 17.90
CA LEU A 201 18.69 43.03 16.51
C LEU A 201 19.25 41.61 16.40
N THR A 202 20.12 41.21 17.34
CA THR A 202 20.70 39.87 17.38
C THR A 202 19.61 38.81 17.58
N LEU A 203 18.68 39.04 18.51
CA LEU A 203 17.56 38.14 18.77
C LEU A 203 16.67 37.98 17.53
N ASP A 204 16.26 39.08 16.89
CA ASP A 204 15.37 39.02 15.73
C ASP A 204 16.03 38.30 14.53
N VAL A 205 17.33 38.53 14.29
CA VAL A 205 18.10 37.85 13.23
C VAL A 205 18.25 36.36 13.51
N THR A 206 18.51 35.96 14.77
CA THR A 206 18.63 34.53 15.13
C THR A 206 17.30 33.79 15.02
N VAL A 207 16.18 34.42 15.38
CA VAL A 207 14.83 33.89 15.18
C VAL A 207 14.51 33.72 13.69
N LEU A 208 14.82 34.73 12.86
CA LEU A 208 14.60 34.64 11.41
C LEU A 208 15.43 33.50 10.78
N LEU A 209 16.70 33.38 11.16
CA LEU A 209 17.59 32.34 10.65
C LEU A 209 17.13 30.95 11.08
N SER A 210 16.72 30.78 12.34
CA SER A 210 16.21 29.50 12.85
C SER A 210 14.90 29.10 12.17
N LEU A 211 13.95 30.02 11.93
CA LEU A 211 12.75 29.75 11.13
C LEU A 211 13.10 29.31 9.71
N THR A 212 14.06 29.99 9.07
CA THR A 212 14.50 29.65 7.69
C THR A 212 15.14 28.27 7.65
N MET A 213 15.97 27.93 8.64
CA MET A 213 16.54 26.59 8.77
C MET A 213 15.43 25.54 8.94
N PHE A 214 14.49 25.78 9.86
CA PHE A 214 13.39 24.86 10.13
C PHE A 214 12.54 24.59 8.89
N LEU A 215 12.22 25.63 8.12
CA LEU A 215 11.49 25.51 6.86
C LEU A 215 12.23 24.67 5.82
N ASN A 216 13.56 24.72 5.79
CA ASN A 216 14.37 23.95 4.85
C ASN A 216 14.61 22.49 5.27
N THR A 217 14.47 22.17 6.57
CA THR A 217 14.57 20.79 7.07
C THR A 217 13.31 19.96 6.84
N VAL A 218 12.15 20.62 6.65
CA VAL A 218 10.88 19.99 6.31
C VAL A 218 10.76 19.86 4.80
#